data_AF-A0A2D9ITU7-F1
#
_entry.id   AF-A0A2D9ITU7-F1
#
_cell.length_a   1.000
_cell.length_b   1.000
_cell.length_c   1.000
_cell.angle_alpha   90.00
_cell.angle_beta   90.00
_cell.angle_gamma   90.00
#
_symmetry.space_group_name_H-M   'P 1'
#
loop_
_entity.id
_entity.type
_entity.pdbx_description
1 polymer ?
#
loop_
_entity_poly.entity_id
_entity_poly.type
_entity_poly.pdbx_seq_one_letter_code
_entity_poly.pdbx_strand_id
1 'polypeptide(L)' 'MDFITYNDRLVYLLERIEKGALSSPHQMAENFQCSERTIRRMISRLREKGFEIEYCKSQKKYYLNN' A
#
# COMPACT_ATOMS: atom_id res chain seq x y z
N MET A 1 6.37 -19.41 5.55
CA MET A 1 6.07 -17.98 5.29
C MET A 1 7.29 -17.41 4.60
N ASP A 2 7.35 -17.58 3.29
CA ASP A 2 8.52 -17.23 2.49
C ASP A 2 8.66 -15.70 2.43
N PHE A 3 9.83 -15.22 2.84
CA PHE A 3 10.17 -13.79 2.86
C PHE A 3 10.04 -13.12 1.48
N ILE A 4 10.21 -13.91 0.42
CA ILE A 4 10.12 -13.49 -0.98
C ILE A 4 8.73 -12.91 -1.27
N THR A 5 7.67 -13.59 -0.81
CA THR A 5 6.27 -13.18 -1.05
C THR A 5 5.92 -11.86 -0.36
N TYR A 6 6.57 -11.51 0.75
CA TYR A 6 6.29 -10.26 1.46
C TYR A 6 6.85 -9.04 0.72
N ASN A 7 8.08 -9.12 0.21
CA ASN A 7 8.66 -8.04 -0.58
C ASN A 7 7.94 -7.90 -1.93
N ASP A 8 7.58 -9.01 -2.59
CA ASP A 8 6.80 -8.95 -3.84
C ASP A 8 5.43 -8.28 -3.62
N ARG A 9 4.76 -8.58 -2.50
CA ARG A 9 3.51 -7.90 -2.14
C ARG A 9 3.72 -6.40 -1.90
N LEU A 10 4.83 -5.99 -1.31
CA LEU A 10 5.15 -4.58 -1.11
C LEU A 10 5.39 -3.86 -2.44
N VAL A 11 6.14 -4.46 -3.36
CA VAL A 11 6.40 -3.92 -4.69
C VAL A 11 5.11 -3.83 -5.49
N TYR A 12 4.29 -4.89 -5.47
CA TYR A 12 2.99 -4.91 -6.12
C TYR A 12 2.04 -3.85 -5.55
N LEU A 13 2.04 -3.63 -4.23
CA LEU A 13 1.27 -2.58 -3.58
C LEU A 13 1.73 -1.20 -4.02
N LEU A 14 3.05 -0.97 -4.09
CA LEU A 14 3.62 0.28 -4.55
C LEU A 14 3.23 0.57 -6.00
N GLU A 15 3.42 -0.38 -6.92
CA GLU A 15 3.03 -0.22 -8.33
C GLU A 15 1.56 0.13 -8.49
N ARG A 16 0.69 -0.47 -7.66
CA ARG A 16 -0.75 -0.20 -7.71
C ARG A 16 -1.10 1.20 -7.16
N ILE A 17 -0.33 1.71 -6.19
CA ILE A 17 -0.44 3.10 -5.68
C ILE A 17 0.02 4.08 -6.75
N GLU A 18 1.17 3.81 -7.37
CA GLU A 18 1.78 4.62 -8.42
C GLU A 18 0.88 4.72 -9.67
N LYS A 19 0.28 3.60 -10.09
CA LYS A 19 -0.69 3.56 -11.19
C LYS A 19 -2.01 4.28 -10.88
N GLY A 20 -2.19 4.83 -9.67
CA GLY A 20 -3.44 5.48 -9.25
C GLY A 20 -4.65 4.57 -9.23
N ALA A 21 -4.44 3.25 -9.33
CA ALA A 21 -5.49 2.24 -9.51
C ALA A 21 -6.14 1.81 -8.19
N LEU A 22 -5.83 2.50 -7.08
CA LEU A 22 -6.27 2.11 -5.74
C LEU A 22 -7.26 3.11 -5.18
N SER A 23 -8.50 2.64 -5.00
CA SER A 23 -9.61 3.49 -4.63
C SER A 23 -9.89 3.54 -3.12
N SER A 24 -9.32 2.63 -2.31
CA SER A 24 -9.49 2.62 -0.85
C SER A 24 -8.54 1.64 -0.10
N PRO A 25 -8.14 1.93 1.16
CA PRO A 25 -7.48 0.97 2.05
C PRO A 25 -8.24 -0.36 2.19
N HIS A 26 -9.57 -0.30 2.13
CA HIS A 26 -10.43 -1.48 2.21
C HIS A 26 -10.28 -2.37 0.97
N GLN A 27 -10.26 -1.77 -0.22
CA GLN A 27 -10.01 -2.51 -1.46
C GLN A 27 -8.59 -3.10 -1.50
N MET A 28 -7.60 -2.41 -0.93
CA MET A 28 -6.27 -3.00 -0.77
C MET A 28 -6.33 -4.21 0.16
N ALA A 29 -7.00 -4.08 1.30
CA ALA A 29 -7.16 -5.18 2.25
C ALA A 29 -7.81 -6.41 1.58
N GLU A 30 -8.88 -6.21 0.80
CA GLU A 30 -9.54 -7.30 0.06
C GLU A 30 -8.66 -7.91 -1.04
N ASN A 31 -8.04 -7.09 -1.90
CA ASN A 31 -7.20 -7.58 -3.00
C ASN A 31 -5.96 -8.34 -2.50
N PHE A 32 -5.38 -7.90 -1.38
CA PHE A 32 -4.24 -8.55 -0.77
C PHE A 32 -4.65 -9.64 0.24
N GLN A 33 -5.95 -9.89 0.40
CA GLN A 33 -6.53 -10.82 1.38
C GLN A 33 -5.93 -10.65 2.78
N CYS A 34 -5.76 -9.39 3.19
CA CYS A 34 -5.13 -9.04 4.46
C CYS A 34 -5.87 -7.91 5.15
N SER A 35 -5.70 -7.76 6.45
CA SER A 35 -6.39 -6.70 7.20
C SER A 35 -5.87 -5.31 6.81
N GLU A 36 -6.70 -4.27 6.95
CA GLU A 36 -6.26 -2.88 6.80
C GLU A 36 -5.03 -2.55 7.66
N ARG A 37 -4.92 -3.17 8.84
CA ARG A 37 -3.76 -3.05 9.73
C ARG A 37 -2.46 -3.49 9.05
N THR A 38 -2.52 -4.56 8.26
CA THR A 38 -1.37 -5.08 7.50
C THR A 38 -1.00 -4.12 6.38
N ILE A 39 -1.99 -3.58 5.66
CA ILE A 39 -1.77 -2.56 4.63
C ILE A 39 -1.12 -1.31 5.23
N ARG A 40 -1.61 -0.80 6.36
CA ARG A 40 -1.00 0.35 7.05
C ARG A 40 0.45 0.07 7.46
N ARG A 41 0.74 -1.14 7.97
CA ARG A 41 2.11 -1.58 8.27
C ARG A 41 2.99 -1.64 7.01
N MET A 42 2.46 -2.14 5.90
CA MET A 42 3.16 -2.19 4.62
C MET A 42 3.51 -0.78 4.12
N ILE A 43 2.55 0.14 4.20
CA ILE A 43 2.74 1.55 3.82
C ILE A 43 3.77 2.23 4.72
N SER A 44 3.75 2.01 6.04
CA SER A 44 4.80 2.50 6.94
C SER A 44 6.18 2.01 6.52
N ARG A 45 6.30 0.73 6.12
CA ARG A 45 7.56 0.16 5.64
C ARG A 45 8.03 0.76 4.31
N LEU A 46 7.10 1.09 3.42
CA LEU A 46 7.41 1.80 2.18
C LEU A 46 7.89 3.23 2.47
N ARG A 47 7.29 3.91 3.45
CA ARG A 47 7.80 5.22 3.93
C ARG A 47 9.20 5.13 4.49
N GLU A 48 9.50 4.09 5.28
CA GLU A 48 10.86 3.83 5.77
C GLU A 48 11.87 3.55 4.65
N LYS A 49 11.41 2.99 3.52
CA LYS A 49 12.24 2.78 2.32
C LYS A 49 12.47 4.06 1.50
N GLY A 50 11.81 5.17 1.84
CA GLY A 50 11.94 6.45 1.14
C GLY A 50 10.79 6.79 0.19
N PHE A 51 9.70 6.01 0.19
CA PHE A 51 8.50 6.34 -0.60
C PHE A 51 7.56 7.25 0.20
N GLU A 52 7.35 8.47 -0.26
CA GLU A 52 6.42 9.43 0.36
C GLU A 52 4.96 9.09 0.01
N ILE A 53 4.41 8.08 0.68
CA ILE A 53 3.01 7.69 0.51
C ILE A 53 2.14 8.51 1.45
N GLU A 54 1.26 9.35 0.93
CA GLU A 54 0.28 10.10 1.71
C GLU A 54 -1.12 9.49 1.62
N TYR A 55 -1.93 9.75 2.64
CA TYR A 55 -3.31 9.28 2.71
C TYR A 55 -4.28 10.45 2.65
N CYS A 56 -5.13 10.48 1.63
CA CYS A 56 -6.13 11.51 1.46
C CYS A 56 -7.38 11.07 2.21
N LYS A 57 -7.72 11.72 3.32
CA LYS A 57 -8.97 11.45 4.03
C LYS A 57 -10.20 11.76 3.17
N SER A 58 -10.14 12.83 2.37
CA SER A 58 -11.24 13.28 1.52
C SER A 58 -11.58 12.29 0.41
N GLN A 59 -10.55 11.71 -0.23
CA GLN A 59 -10.74 10.69 -1.27
C GLN A 59 -10.74 9.25 -0.72
N LYS A 60 -10.34 9.07 0.55
CA LYS A 60 -10.05 7.78 1.17
C LYS A 60 -9.03 6.96 0.37
N LYS A 61 -8.05 7.61 -0.25
CA LYS A 61 -7.06 6.98 -1.15
C LYS A 61 -5.64 7.26 -0.70
N TYR A 62 -4.74 6.34 -1.03
CA TYR A 62 -3.31 6.57 -0.92
C TYR A 62 -2.77 7.13 -2.23
N TYR A 63 -1.88 8.10 -2.13
CA TYR A 63 -1.19 8.70 -3.26
C TYR A 63 0.31 8.73 -2.96
N LEU A 64 1.12 8.51 -4.00
CA LEU A 64 2.54 8.81 -3.93
C LEU A 64 2.67 10.32 -4.09
N ASN A 65 3.22 10.99 -3.08
CA ASN A 65 3.70 12.35 -3.21
C ASN A 65 5.19 12.21 -3.59
N ASN A 66 5.59 12.69 -4.76
CA ASN A 66 6.97 12.65 -5.25
C ASN A 66 7.31 13.96 -5.93
#